data_AF-A0A924Q0A6-F1
#
_entry.id   AF-A0A924Q0A6-F1
#
_cell.length_a   1.000
_cell.length_b   1.000
_cell.length_c   1.000
_cell.angle_alpha   90.00
_cell.angle_beta   90.00
_cell.angle_gamma   90.00
#
_symmetry.space_group_name_H-M   'P 1'
#
loop_
_entity.id
_entity.type
_entity.pdbx_description
1 polymer ?
#
loop_
_entity_poly.entity_id
_entity_poly.type
_entity_poly.pdbx_seq_one_letter_code
_entity_poly.pdbx_strand_id
1 'polypeptide(L)'
;MVIVLMGVIGATVAVFVKGPIDAYFASARRAALTDVADTTLRRMGRDLHNALPNSIRTPSTTPAGQCLEFIPTKTGGRYRADTDAAGNGDKLDFSTPDTSFNMLGSNAALPVDQRIVAGDVIAVYNLGIAGADAYQESNTAMVTAVTGESAAPVETGIAISAKQFPLESASKRFQVIPAAEKVVAYVCRDGNVYRTASATFSSSCPTTGAILARHVSACQFFYSGSDQERNALARVVIEFTDHGETVSLIDDIHVSNTP
;
A
#
# COMPACT_ATOMS: atom_id res chain seq x y z
N MET A 1 -35.73 -46.52 41.36
CA MET A 1 -34.84 -47.02 40.28
C MET A 1 -34.90 -46.22 38.98
N VAL A 2 -36.05 -45.64 38.59
CA VAL A 2 -36.17 -44.87 37.33
C VAL A 2 -35.25 -43.64 37.27
N ILE A 3 -35.12 -42.90 38.38
CA ILE A 3 -34.24 -41.71 38.47
C ILE A 3 -32.77 -42.07 38.24
N VAL A 4 -32.32 -43.23 38.73
CA VAL A 4 -30.94 -43.71 38.55
C VAL A 4 -30.66 -44.10 37.10
N LEU A 5 -31.61 -44.80 36.46
CA LEU A 5 -31.48 -45.19 35.05
C LEU A 5 -31.50 -43.98 34.11
N MET A 6 -32.36 -42.99 34.37
CA MET A 6 -32.37 -41.71 33.66
C MET A 6 -31.05 -40.95 33.83
N GLY A 7 -30.45 -40.97 35.02
CA GLY A 7 -29.16 -40.35 35.28
C GLY A 7 -28.02 -40.98 34.47
N VAL A 8 -27.97 -42.32 34.39
CA VAL A 8 -26.94 -43.03 33.61
C VAL A 8 -27.09 -42.78 32.11
N ILE A 9 -28.32 -42.81 31.59
CA ILE A 9 -28.60 -42.54 30.17
C ILE A 9 -28.32 -41.06 29.84
N GLY A 10 -28.69 -40.13 30.73
CA GLY A 10 -28.38 -38.72 30.55
C GLY A 10 -26.88 -38.45 30.49
N ALA A 11 -26.09 -39.12 31.34
CA ALA A 11 -24.64 -39.00 31.34
C ALA A 11 -24.00 -39.56 30.06
N THR A 12 -24.46 -40.71 29.55
CA THR A 12 -23.93 -41.27 28.30
C THR A 12 -24.28 -40.38 27.10
N VAL A 13 -25.53 -39.90 27.00
CA VAL A 13 -25.94 -38.98 25.93
C VAL A 13 -25.13 -37.67 25.98
N ALA A 14 -24.87 -37.12 27.17
CA ALA A 14 -24.08 -35.90 27.31
C ALA A 14 -22.65 -36.03 26.75
N VAL A 15 -21.99 -37.18 26.95
CA VAL A 15 -20.65 -37.45 26.39
C VAL A 15 -20.68 -37.51 24.86
N PHE A 16 -21.71 -38.14 24.29
CA PHE A 16 -21.85 -38.24 22.83
C PHE A 16 -22.23 -36.92 22.15
N VAL A 17 -22.97 -36.04 22.84
CA VAL A 17 -23.37 -34.73 22.30
C VAL A 17 -22.25 -33.68 22.41
N LYS A 18 -21.38 -33.79 23.43
CA LYS A 18 -20.26 -32.85 23.64
C LYS A 18 -19.28 -32.83 22.47
N GLY A 19 -18.89 -34.00 21.94
CA GLY A 19 -17.92 -34.12 20.84
C GLY A 19 -18.33 -33.34 19.57
N PRO A 20 -19.54 -33.57 19.00
CA PRO A 20 -20.03 -32.82 17.85
C PRO A 20 -20.16 -31.31 18.09
N ILE A 21 -20.56 -30.89 19.30
CA ILE A 21 -20.66 -29.46 19.65
C ILE A 21 -19.27 -28.82 19.70
N ASP A 22 -18.30 -29.45 20.37
CA ASP A 22 -16.92 -28.96 20.43
C ASP A 22 -16.29 -28.90 19.03
N ALA A 23 -16.57 -29.90 18.19
CA ALA A 23 -16.14 -29.93 16.79
C ALA A 23 -16.77 -28.82 15.95
N TYR A 24 -18.05 -28.51 16.16
CA TYR A 24 -18.72 -27.38 15.49
C TYR A 24 -18.06 -26.05 15.86
N PHE A 25 -17.82 -25.80 17.15
CA PHE A 25 -17.17 -24.56 17.59
C PHE A 25 -15.71 -24.47 17.12
N ALA A 26 -14.98 -25.58 17.09
CA ALA A 26 -13.63 -25.62 16.51
C ALA A 26 -13.65 -25.28 15.01
N SER A 27 -14.59 -25.85 14.25
CA SER A 27 -14.75 -25.52 12.83
C SER A 27 -15.07 -24.04 12.62
N ALA A 28 -15.99 -23.47 13.42
CA ALA A 28 -16.35 -22.06 13.35
C ALA A 28 -15.18 -21.13 13.67
N ARG A 29 -14.35 -21.45 14.68
CA ARG A 29 -13.15 -20.66 15.02
C ARG A 29 -12.11 -20.68 13.91
N ARG A 30 -11.81 -21.86 13.34
CA ARG A 30 -10.89 -21.96 12.20
C ARG A 30 -11.36 -21.15 11.00
N ALA A 31 -12.66 -21.21 10.69
CA ALA A 31 -13.23 -20.43 9.61
C ALA A 31 -13.06 -18.91 9.85
N ALA A 32 -13.30 -18.44 11.08
CA ALA A 32 -13.11 -17.03 11.43
C ALA A 32 -11.64 -16.59 11.36
N LEU A 33 -10.69 -17.42 11.82
CA LEU A 33 -9.25 -17.13 11.72
C LEU A 33 -8.79 -17.02 10.27
N THR A 34 -9.22 -17.96 9.42
CA THR A 34 -8.88 -17.93 7.98
C THR A 34 -9.47 -16.71 7.29
N ASP A 35 -10.71 -16.32 7.59
CA ASP A 35 -11.34 -15.14 6.98
C ASP A 35 -10.63 -13.82 7.36
N VAL A 36 -10.23 -13.68 8.62
CA VAL A 36 -9.42 -12.54 9.08
C VAL A 36 -8.07 -12.52 8.37
N ALA A 37 -7.42 -13.66 8.25
CA ALA A 37 -6.12 -13.78 7.58
C ALA A 37 -6.20 -13.43 6.09
N ASP A 38 -7.17 -13.99 5.37
CA ASP A 38 -7.41 -13.72 3.95
C ASP A 38 -7.75 -12.25 3.69
N THR A 39 -8.62 -11.66 4.51
CA THR A 39 -9.01 -10.25 4.38
C THR A 39 -7.82 -9.33 4.63
N THR A 40 -6.98 -9.66 5.62
CA THR A 40 -5.76 -8.91 5.95
C THR A 40 -4.78 -8.92 4.78
N LEU A 41 -4.45 -10.10 4.25
CA LEU A 41 -3.49 -10.25 3.16
C LEU A 41 -4.01 -9.65 1.86
N ARG A 42 -5.29 -9.85 1.51
CA ARG A 42 -5.89 -9.21 0.33
C ARG A 42 -5.87 -7.70 0.40
N ARG A 43 -6.02 -7.11 1.59
CA ARG A 43 -5.89 -5.66 1.77
C ARG A 43 -4.44 -5.21 1.58
N MET A 44 -3.48 -5.88 2.22
CA MET A 44 -2.06 -5.59 2.02
C MET A 44 -1.63 -5.71 0.57
N GLY A 45 -2.06 -6.78 -0.13
CA GLY A 45 -1.78 -7.00 -1.55
C GLY A 45 -2.29 -5.87 -2.44
N ARG A 46 -3.53 -5.39 -2.23
CA ARG A 46 -4.06 -4.25 -2.98
C ARG A 46 -3.28 -2.96 -2.73
N ASP A 47 -2.94 -2.70 -1.47
CA ASP A 47 -2.18 -1.52 -1.08
C ASP A 47 -0.77 -1.53 -1.70
N LEU A 48 -0.08 -2.68 -1.67
CA LEU A 48 1.26 -2.85 -2.24
C LEU A 48 1.28 -2.85 -3.77
N HIS A 49 0.19 -3.26 -4.42
CA HIS A 49 0.08 -3.15 -5.88
C HIS A 49 0.08 -1.69 -6.35
N ASN A 50 -0.42 -0.78 -5.52
CA ASN A 50 -0.45 0.67 -5.78
C ASN A 50 0.73 1.40 -5.14
N ALA A 51 1.78 0.70 -4.70
CA ALA A 51 2.98 1.33 -4.19
C ALA A 51 3.73 2.07 -5.32
N LEU A 52 4.34 3.20 -4.97
CA LEU A 52 5.25 3.90 -5.86
C LEU A 52 6.42 2.95 -6.20
N PRO A 53 6.82 2.84 -7.48
CA PRO A 53 7.97 2.04 -7.89
C PRO A 53 9.19 2.32 -7.03
N ASN A 54 9.89 1.27 -6.59
CA ASN A 54 11.10 1.36 -5.75
C ASN A 54 10.91 2.10 -4.40
N SER A 55 9.69 2.15 -3.86
CA SER A 55 9.43 2.77 -2.53
C SER A 55 9.22 1.77 -1.40
N ILE A 56 9.05 0.49 -1.68
CA ILE A 56 8.82 -0.52 -0.65
C ILE A 56 10.14 -0.77 0.10
N ARG A 57 10.08 -0.75 1.42
CA ARG A 57 11.21 -1.09 2.28
C ARG A 57 10.76 -1.74 3.58
N THR A 58 11.69 -2.44 4.23
CA THR A 58 11.52 -3.05 5.55
C THR A 58 12.46 -2.35 6.53
N PRO A 59 12.02 -1.27 7.22
CA PRO A 59 12.89 -0.53 8.12
C PRO A 59 13.37 -1.42 9.27
N SER A 60 14.54 -1.08 9.81
CA SER A 60 15.16 -1.83 10.90
C SER A 60 14.26 -1.81 12.15
N THR A 61 13.76 -2.98 12.52
CA THR A 61 12.96 -3.22 13.73
C THR A 61 13.66 -4.22 14.63
N THR A 62 13.30 -4.26 15.92
CA THR A 62 13.76 -5.30 16.85
C THR A 62 12.54 -5.96 17.48
N PRO A 63 12.23 -7.23 17.14
CA PRO A 63 12.93 -8.10 16.17
C PRO A 63 12.81 -7.59 14.72
N ALA A 64 13.69 -8.07 13.83
CA ALA A 64 13.70 -7.65 12.42
C ALA A 64 12.45 -8.15 11.66
N GLY A 65 12.12 -7.46 10.56
CA GLY A 65 11.02 -7.86 9.67
C GLY A 65 9.62 -7.66 10.28
N GLN A 66 9.48 -6.86 11.33
CA GLN A 66 8.17 -6.57 11.95
C GLN A 66 7.44 -5.40 11.30
N CYS A 67 8.03 -4.81 10.26
CA CYS A 67 7.51 -3.61 9.64
C CYS A 67 7.84 -3.58 8.15
N LEU A 68 6.86 -3.15 7.37
CA LEU A 68 6.96 -2.92 5.94
C LEU A 68 6.27 -1.60 5.61
N GLU A 69 6.96 -0.73 4.89
CA GLU A 69 6.43 0.57 4.52
C GLU A 69 6.71 0.89 3.06
N PHE A 70 5.86 1.75 2.51
CA PHE A 70 5.88 2.13 1.10
C PHE A 70 5.18 3.48 0.92
N ILE A 71 5.44 4.12 -0.21
CA ILE A 71 4.73 5.34 -0.60
C ILE A 71 3.55 4.90 -1.48
N PRO A 72 2.28 5.14 -1.10
CA PRO A 72 1.16 4.77 -1.95
C PRO A 72 1.03 5.77 -3.11
N THR A 73 0.44 5.30 -4.20
CA THR A 73 0.03 6.14 -5.33
C THR A 73 -1.47 5.98 -5.55
N LYS A 74 -2.14 7.07 -5.92
CA LYS A 74 -3.57 7.04 -6.25
C LYS A 74 -3.83 7.03 -7.76
N THR A 75 -2.91 7.60 -8.53
CA THR A 75 -2.96 7.65 -9.99
C THR A 75 -1.56 7.91 -10.56
N GLY A 76 -1.45 7.89 -11.88
CA GLY A 76 -0.26 8.28 -12.62
C GLY A 76 -0.64 8.70 -14.03
N GLY A 77 0.26 9.38 -14.70
CA GLY A 77 0.00 9.94 -16.02
C GLY A 77 1.25 10.05 -16.85
N ARG A 78 1.07 10.52 -18.09
CA ARG A 78 2.17 10.96 -18.92
C ARG A 78 2.24 12.47 -18.90
N TYR A 79 3.42 13.03 -18.70
CA TYR A 79 3.64 14.46 -18.89
C TYR A 79 4.01 14.74 -20.34
N ARG A 80 3.73 15.96 -20.78
CA ARG A 80 4.17 16.47 -22.08
C ARG A 80 5.69 16.67 -22.07
N ALA A 81 6.38 16.04 -23.01
CA ALA A 81 7.83 16.13 -23.14
C ALA A 81 8.28 17.31 -24.01
N ASP A 82 7.47 17.68 -25.01
CA ASP A 82 7.79 18.72 -25.98
C ASP A 82 6.56 19.58 -26.28
N THR A 83 6.81 20.82 -26.72
CA THR A 83 5.79 21.70 -27.28
C THR A 83 5.34 21.19 -28.66
N ASP A 84 4.16 21.60 -29.11
CA ASP A 84 3.75 21.35 -30.49
C ASP A 84 4.57 22.17 -31.51
N ALA A 85 4.30 21.97 -32.80
CA ALA A 85 4.99 22.68 -33.88
C ALA A 85 4.76 24.19 -33.89
N ALA A 86 3.72 24.67 -33.22
CA ALA A 86 3.40 26.10 -33.04
C ALA A 86 3.94 26.66 -31.72
N GLY A 87 4.64 25.86 -30.92
CA GLY A 87 5.19 26.24 -29.63
C GLY A 87 4.18 26.24 -28.48
N ASN A 88 3.01 25.63 -28.66
CA ASN A 88 2.01 25.51 -27.59
C ASN A 88 2.24 24.25 -26.75
N GLY A 89 1.63 24.25 -25.56
CA GLY A 89 1.73 23.18 -24.58
C GLY A 89 2.86 23.43 -23.60
N ASP A 90 2.62 23.02 -22.37
CA ASP A 90 3.53 23.17 -21.24
C ASP A 90 4.27 21.84 -21.03
N LYS A 91 5.54 21.79 -21.45
CA LYS A 91 6.38 20.61 -21.25
C LYS A 91 6.95 20.62 -19.84
N LEU A 92 7.20 19.44 -19.28
CA LEU A 92 7.96 19.35 -18.04
C LEU A 92 9.45 19.59 -18.33
N ASP A 93 10.02 20.67 -17.79
CA ASP A 93 11.42 21.03 -17.98
C ASP A 93 12.33 20.42 -16.88
N PHE A 94 13.41 19.78 -17.29
CA PHE A 94 14.41 19.15 -16.40
C PHE A 94 15.71 19.96 -16.31
N SER A 95 15.89 20.98 -17.16
CA SER A 95 17.09 21.80 -17.23
C SER A 95 17.07 22.97 -16.23
N THR A 96 15.89 23.38 -15.79
CA THR A 96 15.66 24.46 -14.82
C THR A 96 14.54 24.10 -13.86
N PRO A 97 14.38 24.81 -12.72
CA PRO A 97 13.22 24.61 -11.86
C PRO A 97 11.93 24.96 -12.59
N ASP A 98 11.05 23.97 -12.71
CA ASP A 98 9.76 24.12 -13.36
C ASP A 98 8.63 24.28 -12.34
N THR A 99 7.57 24.98 -12.73
CA THR A 99 6.40 25.29 -11.87
C THR A 99 5.10 24.73 -12.39
N SER A 100 5.06 24.22 -13.62
CA SER A 100 3.87 23.59 -14.17
C SER A 100 4.23 22.66 -15.33
N PHE A 101 3.31 21.78 -15.68
CA PHE A 101 3.40 20.99 -16.91
C PHE A 101 2.00 20.53 -17.34
N ASN A 102 1.87 20.09 -18.59
CA ASN A 102 0.67 19.41 -19.05
C ASN A 102 0.76 17.90 -18.85
N MET A 103 -0.23 17.34 -18.17
CA MET A 103 -0.53 15.91 -18.18
C MET A 103 -1.34 15.58 -19.44
N LEU A 104 -0.94 14.55 -20.17
CA LEU A 104 -1.71 14.01 -21.29
C LEU A 104 -2.92 13.24 -20.74
N GLY A 105 -4.12 13.75 -21.01
CA GLY A 105 -5.39 13.20 -20.52
C GLY A 105 -6.20 14.17 -19.66
N SER A 106 -7.43 13.75 -19.35
CA SER A 106 -8.38 14.49 -18.53
C SER A 106 -8.32 14.05 -17.07
N ASN A 107 -7.98 14.97 -16.17
CA ASN A 107 -8.09 14.77 -14.74
C ASN A 107 -9.57 14.76 -14.28
N ALA A 108 -10.43 15.56 -14.91
CA ALA A 108 -11.85 15.62 -14.60
C ALA A 108 -12.58 14.30 -14.92
N ALA A 109 -12.10 13.55 -15.92
CA ALA A 109 -12.63 12.23 -16.27
C ALA A 109 -12.23 11.12 -15.28
N LEU A 110 -11.23 11.33 -14.42
CA LEU A 110 -10.85 10.35 -13.41
C LEU A 110 -11.92 10.23 -12.32
N PRO A 111 -12.07 9.03 -11.70
CA PRO A 111 -12.82 8.86 -10.46
C PRO A 111 -12.38 9.85 -9.40
N VAL A 112 -13.32 10.35 -8.57
CA VAL A 112 -13.08 11.46 -7.63
C VAL A 112 -11.90 11.19 -6.69
N ASP A 113 -11.74 9.94 -6.25
CA ASP A 113 -10.66 9.45 -5.38
C ASP A 113 -9.29 9.40 -6.08
N GLN A 114 -9.27 9.35 -7.41
CA GLN A 114 -8.05 9.32 -8.24
C GLN A 114 -7.68 10.67 -8.84
N ARG A 115 -8.57 11.66 -8.77
CA ARG A 115 -8.31 13.01 -9.30
C ARG A 115 -7.11 13.65 -8.61
N ILE A 116 -6.22 14.22 -9.40
CA ILE A 116 -5.14 15.08 -8.94
C ILE A 116 -5.77 16.37 -8.40
N VAL A 117 -5.37 16.75 -7.19
CA VAL A 117 -5.84 17.95 -6.49
C VAL A 117 -4.65 18.65 -5.81
N ALA A 118 -4.86 19.91 -5.41
CA ALA A 118 -3.86 20.65 -4.65
C ALA A 118 -3.49 19.91 -3.35
N GLY A 119 -2.20 19.88 -3.03
CA GLY A 119 -1.63 19.17 -1.88
C GLY A 119 -1.15 17.75 -2.19
N ASP A 120 -1.57 17.13 -3.29
CA ASP A 120 -0.96 15.89 -3.78
C ASP A 120 0.52 16.12 -4.13
N VAL A 121 1.27 15.04 -4.26
CA VAL A 121 2.69 15.10 -4.62
C VAL A 121 2.94 14.33 -5.90
N ILE A 122 3.54 14.99 -6.88
CA ILE A 122 4.02 14.37 -8.12
C ILE A 122 5.39 13.76 -7.83
N ALA A 123 5.57 12.49 -8.16
CA ALA A 123 6.87 11.83 -8.22
C ALA A 123 7.21 11.54 -9.67
N VAL A 124 8.43 11.89 -10.08
CA VAL A 124 8.93 11.59 -11.43
C VAL A 124 10.11 10.64 -11.31
N TYR A 125 10.03 9.52 -12.02
CA TYR A 125 11.12 8.57 -12.18
C TYR A 125 11.77 8.12 -10.85
N ASN A 126 10.97 7.54 -9.95
CA ASN A 126 11.46 7.07 -8.64
C ASN A 126 12.29 5.80 -8.77
N LEU A 127 13.60 5.94 -8.52
CA LEU A 127 14.56 4.84 -8.62
C LEU A 127 14.94 4.27 -7.24
N GLY A 128 14.60 4.97 -6.14
CA GLY A 128 14.97 4.53 -4.79
C GLY A 128 16.45 4.75 -4.46
N ILE A 129 17.17 5.54 -5.29
CA ILE A 129 18.59 5.86 -5.11
C ILE A 129 18.78 7.34 -4.75
N ALA A 130 19.94 7.66 -4.18
CA ALA A 130 20.31 9.04 -3.88
C ALA A 130 20.16 9.94 -5.12
N GLY A 131 19.44 11.05 -4.97
CA GLY A 131 19.13 11.96 -6.06
C GLY A 131 17.84 11.64 -6.82
N ALA A 132 17.29 10.42 -6.77
CA ALA A 132 16.02 10.02 -7.36
C ALA A 132 15.18 9.14 -6.41
N ASP A 133 15.01 9.63 -5.17
CA ASP A 133 14.28 8.97 -4.09
C ASP A 133 13.20 9.90 -3.50
N ALA A 134 11.96 9.45 -3.60
CA ALA A 134 10.78 10.17 -3.12
C ALA A 134 10.75 10.32 -1.59
N TYR A 135 11.38 9.41 -0.83
CA TYR A 135 11.51 9.58 0.63
C TYR A 135 12.42 10.75 1.01
N GLN A 136 13.40 11.08 0.15
CA GLN A 136 14.28 12.23 0.32
C GLN A 136 13.74 13.48 -0.40
N GLU A 137 12.53 13.38 -0.94
CA GLU A 137 11.85 14.44 -1.70
C GLU A 137 12.68 14.97 -2.89
N SER A 138 13.64 14.16 -3.38
CA SER A 138 14.63 14.61 -4.36
C SER A 138 14.03 14.68 -5.77
N ASN A 139 13.04 13.84 -6.07
CA ASN A 139 12.33 13.74 -7.35
C ASN A 139 10.81 13.95 -7.20
N THR A 140 10.40 14.70 -6.18
CA THR A 140 8.99 15.00 -5.91
C THR A 140 8.71 16.50 -5.93
N ALA A 141 7.48 16.89 -6.29
CA ALA A 141 6.97 18.25 -6.20
C ALA A 141 5.51 18.26 -5.75
N MET A 142 5.13 19.21 -4.89
CA MET A 142 3.75 19.32 -4.42
C MET A 142 2.89 20.01 -5.49
N VAL A 143 1.71 19.47 -5.76
CA VAL A 143 0.70 20.10 -6.63
C VAL A 143 0.12 21.32 -5.92
N THR A 144 0.22 22.49 -6.55
CA THR A 144 -0.33 23.75 -6.03
C THR A 144 -1.73 24.01 -6.56
N ALA A 145 -2.01 23.62 -7.82
CA ALA A 145 -3.32 23.73 -8.44
C ALA A 145 -3.44 22.84 -9.69
N VAL A 146 -4.67 22.59 -10.11
CA VAL A 146 -5.00 22.08 -11.46
C VAL A 146 -5.58 23.24 -12.25
N THR A 147 -4.90 23.67 -13.33
CA THR A 147 -5.13 24.97 -13.98
C THR A 147 -6.15 24.93 -15.12
N GLY A 148 -6.65 23.75 -15.48
CA GLY A 148 -7.70 23.55 -16.49
C GLY A 148 -7.36 22.43 -17.47
N GLU A 149 -8.26 22.17 -18.43
CA GLU A 149 -8.08 21.18 -19.48
C GLU A 149 -8.17 21.81 -20.88
N SER A 150 -7.30 21.40 -21.80
CA SER A 150 -7.37 21.76 -23.21
C SER A 150 -8.47 20.99 -23.94
N ALA A 151 -9.00 21.58 -25.02
CA ALA A 151 -10.11 20.99 -25.76
C ALA A 151 -9.70 19.81 -26.67
N ALA A 152 -8.58 19.92 -27.40
CA ALA A 152 -8.08 18.85 -28.28
C ALA A 152 -6.59 19.07 -28.65
N PRO A 153 -5.70 18.07 -28.44
CA PRO A 153 -5.91 16.90 -27.58
C PRO A 153 -6.18 17.33 -26.13
N VAL A 154 -6.86 16.48 -25.36
CA VAL A 154 -7.20 16.80 -23.96
C VAL A 154 -5.96 16.62 -23.09
N GLU A 155 -5.57 17.70 -22.43
CA GLU A 155 -4.45 17.76 -21.52
C GLU A 155 -4.83 18.59 -20.32
N THR A 156 -4.38 18.14 -19.15
CA THR A 156 -4.63 18.84 -17.90
C THR A 156 -3.39 19.64 -17.51
N GLY A 157 -3.53 20.93 -17.26
CA GLY A 157 -2.46 21.74 -16.65
C GLY A 157 -2.32 21.43 -15.16
N ILE A 158 -1.12 21.02 -14.75
CA ILE A 158 -0.76 20.73 -13.36
C ILE A 158 0.26 21.77 -12.91
N ALA A 159 -0.10 22.61 -11.95
CA ALA A 159 0.84 23.52 -11.30
C ALA A 159 1.46 22.83 -10.09
N ILE A 160 2.76 23.01 -9.91
CA ILE A 160 3.57 22.40 -8.85
C ILE A 160 4.41 23.46 -8.13
N SER A 161 4.89 23.13 -6.93
CA SER A 161 5.98 23.85 -6.30
C SER A 161 7.22 23.79 -7.18
N ALA A 162 7.93 24.91 -7.33
CA ALA A 162 9.12 25.00 -8.17
C ALA A 162 10.08 23.83 -7.91
N LYS A 163 10.33 23.01 -8.93
CA LYS A 163 11.17 21.81 -8.83
C LYS A 163 11.96 21.60 -10.11
N GLN A 164 13.26 21.43 -9.97
CA GLN A 164 14.07 20.82 -11.02
C GLN A 164 14.10 19.32 -10.77
N PHE A 165 13.39 18.55 -11.59
CA PHE A 165 13.44 17.10 -11.49
C PHE A 165 14.82 16.61 -11.96
N PRO A 166 15.43 15.64 -11.26
CA PRO A 166 16.81 15.23 -11.47
C PRO A 166 16.99 14.42 -12.76
N LEU A 167 15.98 13.62 -13.11
CA LEU A 167 16.03 12.66 -14.20
C LEU A 167 14.66 12.57 -14.87
N GLU A 168 14.71 12.41 -16.20
CA GLU A 168 13.53 12.24 -17.01
C GLU A 168 13.11 10.76 -17.09
N SER A 169 11.81 10.47 -16.97
CA SER A 169 11.29 9.12 -17.20
C SER A 169 11.41 8.76 -18.69
N ALA A 170 12.02 7.61 -19.00
CA ALA A 170 12.14 7.12 -20.38
C ALA A 170 10.77 6.95 -21.07
N SER A 171 9.71 6.68 -20.29
CA SER A 171 8.34 6.51 -20.80
C SER A 171 7.46 7.75 -20.65
N LYS A 172 8.07 8.88 -20.24
CA LYS A 172 7.46 10.19 -19.96
C LYS A 172 6.34 10.10 -18.93
N ARG A 173 6.53 9.29 -17.88
CA ARG A 173 5.54 9.02 -16.83
C ARG A 173 5.85 9.73 -15.52
N PHE A 174 4.79 9.99 -14.77
CA PHE A 174 4.83 10.41 -13.38
C PHE A 174 3.77 9.65 -12.58
N GLN A 175 3.96 9.60 -11.27
CA GLN A 175 3.01 9.03 -10.31
C GLN A 175 2.53 10.11 -9.35
N VAL A 176 1.34 9.92 -8.79
CA VAL A 176 0.69 10.86 -7.88
C VAL A 176 0.50 10.21 -6.52
N ILE A 177 1.16 10.80 -5.53
CA ILE A 177 1.12 10.42 -4.13
C ILE A 177 0.02 11.26 -3.46
N PRO A 178 -0.97 10.64 -2.79
CA PRO A 178 -2.06 11.37 -2.15
C PRO A 178 -1.57 12.26 -1.01
N ALA A 179 -2.12 13.48 -0.91
CA ALA A 179 -1.74 14.45 0.13
C ALA A 179 -1.84 13.90 1.57
N ALA A 180 -2.88 13.10 1.84
CA ALA A 180 -3.22 12.60 3.16
C ALA A 180 -2.40 11.35 3.59
N GLU A 181 -1.91 10.57 2.63
CA GLU A 181 -1.18 9.31 2.88
C GLU A 181 0.11 9.30 2.03
N LYS A 182 1.15 10.03 2.43
CA LYS A 182 2.44 10.03 1.74
C LYS A 182 3.27 8.78 2.03
N VAL A 183 3.14 8.20 3.23
CA VAL A 183 3.75 6.92 3.57
C VAL A 183 2.76 6.04 4.30
N VAL A 184 2.64 4.79 3.88
CA VAL A 184 1.84 3.76 4.55
C VAL A 184 2.78 2.71 5.12
N ALA A 185 2.52 2.28 6.35
CA ALA A 185 3.27 1.23 7.00
C ALA A 185 2.34 0.17 7.61
N TYR A 186 2.78 -1.08 7.50
CA TYR A 186 2.24 -2.24 8.19
C TYR A 186 3.21 -2.64 9.30
N VAL A 187 2.72 -2.71 10.54
CA VAL A 187 3.55 -3.00 11.71
C VAL A 187 2.93 -4.10 12.54
N CYS A 188 3.71 -5.13 12.83
CA CYS A 188 3.33 -6.23 13.68
C CYS A 188 3.80 -5.98 15.11
N ARG A 189 2.85 -5.88 16.04
CA ARG A 189 3.12 -5.50 17.42
C ARG A 189 1.98 -5.91 18.36
N ASP A 190 2.33 -6.33 19.58
CA ASP A 190 1.39 -6.56 20.69
C ASP A 190 0.21 -7.49 20.31
N GLY A 191 0.49 -8.53 19.52
CA GLY A 191 -0.54 -9.47 19.07
C GLY A 191 -1.45 -8.96 17.94
N ASN A 192 -1.07 -7.86 17.28
CA ASN A 192 -1.87 -7.20 16.25
C ASN A 192 -1.02 -6.82 15.04
N VAL A 193 -1.69 -6.66 13.90
CA VAL A 193 -1.16 -5.97 12.73
C VAL A 193 -1.82 -4.59 12.67
N TYR A 194 -1.00 -3.55 12.65
CA TYR A 194 -1.43 -2.17 12.47
C TYR A 194 -1.22 -1.72 11.03
N ARG A 195 -2.15 -0.92 10.51
CA ARG A 195 -1.95 -0.10 9.31
C ARG A 195 -1.93 1.36 9.73
N THR A 196 -0.89 2.07 9.31
CA THR A 196 -0.71 3.50 9.57
C THR A 196 -0.46 4.24 8.29
N ALA A 197 -0.90 5.48 8.22
CA ALA A 197 -0.57 6.40 7.14
C ALA A 197 -0.03 7.71 7.73
N SER A 198 0.95 8.30 7.05
CA SER A 198 1.58 9.57 7.38
C SER A 198 1.39 10.57 6.24
N ALA A 199 1.12 11.84 6.57
CA ALA A 199 1.08 12.93 5.59
C ALA A 199 2.47 13.54 5.30
N THR A 200 3.54 12.95 5.82
CA THR A 200 4.94 13.33 5.61
C THR A 200 5.74 12.14 5.08
N PHE A 201 6.86 12.41 4.40
CA PHE A 201 7.79 11.37 3.91
C PHE A 201 8.66 10.74 5.01
N SER A 202 8.44 11.12 6.27
CA SER A 202 9.05 10.44 7.41
C SER A 202 8.29 9.15 7.70
N SER A 203 8.98 8.00 7.66
CA SER A 203 8.47 6.78 8.27
C SER A 203 9.59 5.92 8.84
N SER A 204 9.31 5.36 10.01
CA SER A 204 10.24 4.59 10.84
C SER A 204 9.49 3.56 11.69
N CYS A 205 8.48 2.89 11.12
CA CYS A 205 7.67 1.88 11.81
C CYS A 205 6.88 2.43 13.02
N PRO A 206 5.79 3.16 12.78
CA PRO A 206 5.00 3.78 13.84
C PRO A 206 4.45 2.76 14.84
N THR A 207 4.41 3.19 16.10
CA THR A 207 4.08 2.34 17.27
C THR A 207 2.58 2.27 17.56
N THR A 208 1.78 3.08 16.89
CA THR A 208 0.33 3.20 17.06
C THR A 208 -0.33 3.32 15.69
N GLY A 209 -1.52 2.73 15.52
CA GLY A 209 -2.26 2.80 14.27
C GLY A 209 -3.64 2.19 14.35
N ALA A 210 -4.34 2.17 13.22
CA ALA A 210 -5.57 1.42 13.11
C ALA A 210 -5.23 -0.09 13.10
N ILE A 211 -5.91 -0.86 13.95
CA ILE A 211 -5.75 -2.31 13.97
C ILE A 211 -6.36 -2.87 12.69
N LEU A 212 -5.55 -3.53 11.87
CA LEU A 212 -5.99 -4.27 10.71
C LEU A 212 -6.41 -5.70 11.10
N ALA A 213 -5.61 -6.35 11.96
CA ALA A 213 -5.85 -7.72 12.39
C ALA A 213 -5.45 -7.93 13.85
N ARG A 214 -6.15 -8.83 14.54
CA ARG A 214 -5.91 -9.22 15.94
C ARG A 214 -5.49 -10.69 16.00
N HIS A 215 -5.04 -11.13 17.18
CA HIS A 215 -4.66 -12.52 17.45
C HIS A 215 -3.44 -12.98 16.64
N VAL A 216 -2.54 -12.06 16.32
CA VAL A 216 -1.32 -12.34 15.56
C VAL A 216 -0.27 -12.92 16.52
N SER A 217 0.11 -14.17 16.34
CA SER A 217 1.12 -14.83 17.16
C SER A 217 2.54 -14.67 16.61
N ALA A 218 2.68 -14.60 15.29
CA ALA A 218 3.93 -14.28 14.61
C ALA A 218 3.66 -13.52 13.32
N CYS A 219 4.61 -12.71 12.90
CA CYS A 219 4.53 -11.95 11.67
C CYS A 219 5.92 -11.62 11.16
N GLN A 220 6.14 -11.75 9.85
CA GLN A 220 7.38 -11.38 9.18
C GLN A 220 7.09 -10.82 7.80
N PHE A 221 7.70 -9.66 7.52
CA PHE A 221 7.71 -9.04 6.22
C PHE A 221 9.09 -9.18 5.59
N PHE A 222 9.11 -9.60 4.33
CA PHE A 222 10.30 -9.67 3.52
C PHE A 222 10.09 -8.88 2.24
N TYR A 223 11.12 -8.16 1.84
CA TYR A 223 11.16 -7.51 0.55
C TYR A 223 12.52 -7.77 -0.08
N SER A 224 12.50 -8.32 -1.28
CA SER A 224 13.68 -8.51 -2.12
C SER A 224 13.44 -7.77 -3.43
N GLY A 225 13.63 -6.46 -3.40
CA GLY A 225 13.69 -5.64 -4.60
C GLY A 225 15.12 -5.14 -4.80
N SER A 226 15.58 -5.13 -6.05
CA SER A 226 16.74 -4.36 -6.47
C SER A 226 16.30 -3.26 -7.44
N ASP A 227 17.01 -2.12 -7.43
CA ASP A 227 16.67 -0.93 -8.22
C ASP A 227 16.66 -1.17 -9.75
N GLN A 228 17.14 -2.34 -10.21
CA GLN A 228 17.26 -2.73 -11.62
C GLN A 228 16.19 -3.73 -12.09
N GLU A 229 15.36 -4.25 -11.17
CA GLU A 229 14.34 -5.23 -11.50
C GLU A 229 12.98 -4.56 -11.68
N ARG A 230 12.36 -4.76 -12.85
CA ARG A 230 11.02 -4.21 -13.17
C ARG A 230 9.91 -4.78 -12.29
N ASN A 231 10.15 -5.93 -11.68
CA ASN A 231 9.23 -6.60 -10.78
C ASN A 231 9.99 -6.98 -9.51
N ALA A 232 9.40 -6.71 -8.36
CA ALA A 232 9.91 -7.16 -7.07
C ALA A 232 8.87 -8.02 -6.34
N LEU A 233 9.33 -8.77 -5.35
CA LEU A 233 8.47 -9.61 -4.53
C LEU A 233 8.47 -9.08 -3.09
N ALA A 234 7.27 -8.79 -2.58
CA ALA A 234 7.03 -8.57 -1.16
C ALA A 234 6.35 -9.83 -0.60
N ARG A 235 7.04 -10.52 0.31
CA ARG A 235 6.50 -11.70 0.99
C ARG A 235 6.01 -11.30 2.38
N VAL A 236 4.78 -11.70 2.67
CA VAL A 236 4.13 -11.47 3.97
C VAL A 236 3.82 -12.83 4.59
N VAL A 237 4.32 -13.06 5.80
CA VAL A 237 4.04 -14.26 6.60
C VAL A 237 3.37 -13.82 7.88
N ILE A 238 2.14 -14.28 8.14
CA ILE A 238 1.40 -13.94 9.37
C ILE A 238 0.77 -15.22 9.94
N GLU A 239 0.98 -15.42 11.23
CA GLU A 239 0.36 -16.48 12.01
C GLU A 239 -0.68 -15.88 12.96
N PHE A 240 -1.85 -16.50 12.97
CA PHE A 240 -2.96 -16.14 13.84
C PHE A 240 -3.22 -17.29 14.81
N THR A 241 -3.28 -16.99 16.11
CA THR A 241 -3.58 -17.98 17.15
C THR A 241 -4.73 -17.51 18.02
N ASP A 242 -5.80 -18.32 18.09
CA ASP A 242 -6.91 -18.11 19.00
C ASP A 242 -7.31 -19.42 19.68
N HIS A 243 -7.49 -19.38 21.01
CA HIS A 243 -7.88 -20.54 21.83
C HIS A 243 -7.07 -21.85 21.57
N GLY A 244 -5.77 -21.72 21.25
CA GLY A 244 -4.88 -22.85 20.98
C GLY A 244 -4.91 -23.40 19.55
N GLU A 245 -5.72 -22.80 18.67
CA GLU A 245 -5.72 -23.08 17.23
C GLU A 245 -4.85 -22.04 16.52
N THR A 246 -3.93 -22.49 15.66
CA THR A 246 -3.04 -21.61 14.88
C THR A 246 -3.27 -21.81 13.39
N VAL A 247 -3.36 -20.71 12.65
CA VAL A 247 -3.41 -20.66 11.20
C VAL A 247 -2.26 -19.78 10.70
N SER A 248 -1.48 -20.28 9.73
CA SER A 248 -0.36 -19.56 9.14
C SER A 248 -0.65 -19.32 7.67
N LEU A 249 -0.59 -18.06 7.22
CA LEU A 249 -0.71 -17.69 5.82
C LEU A 249 0.56 -17.01 5.33
N ILE A 250 0.89 -17.31 4.08
CA ILE A 250 2.00 -16.74 3.34
C ILE A 250 1.42 -16.17 2.05
N ASP A 251 1.74 -14.92 1.74
CA ASP A 251 1.39 -14.28 0.48
C ASP A 251 2.63 -13.68 -0.18
N ASP A 252 2.74 -13.91 -1.49
CA ASP A 252 3.84 -13.53 -2.36
C ASP A 252 3.31 -12.47 -3.35
N ILE A 253 3.44 -11.21 -2.93
CA ILE A 253 2.83 -10.07 -3.59
C ILE A 253 3.80 -9.53 -4.63
N HIS A 254 3.38 -9.57 -5.90
CA HIS A 254 4.14 -9.03 -7.02
C HIS A 254 3.97 -7.50 -7.08
N VAL A 255 5.09 -6.78 -7.12
CA VAL A 255 5.13 -5.32 -7.12
C VAL A 255 5.74 -4.84 -8.43
N SER A 256 5.13 -3.83 -9.06
CA SER A 256 5.68 -3.20 -10.25
C SER A 256 6.67 -2.10 -9.90
N ASN A 257 7.93 -2.31 -10.28
CA ASN A 257 9.01 -1.31 -10.19
C ASN A 257 9.24 -0.69 -11.58
N THR A 258 8.17 -0.13 -12.17
CA THR A 258 8.25 0.57 -13.47
C THR A 258 8.00 2.08 -13.32
N PRO A 259 9.03 2.86 -12.95
CA PRO A 259 8.92 4.30 -12.72
C PRO A 259 8.67 5.13 -13.99
#